data_AF-A0A0P0FLJ8-F1
#
_entry.id   AF-A0A0P0FLJ8-F1
#
_cell.length_a   1.000
_cell.length_b   1.000
_cell.length_c   1.000
_cell.angle_alpha   90.00
_cell.angle_beta   90.00
_cell.angle_gamma   90.00
#
_symmetry.space_group_name_H-M   'P 1'
#
loop_
_entity.id
_entity.type
_entity.pdbx_description
1 polymer ?
#
loop_
_entity_poly.entity_id
_entity_poly.type
_entity_poly.pdbx_seq_one_letter_code
_entity_poly.pdbx_strand_id
1 'polypeptide(L)'
;MLMLAGGLLVSCGKMETGESTTRLPDGKYPLRLTAEVAQPHPRAGGKEIGVMLDGMLSLQRYVMDASGNTVPKDAENTIYRKSTTETCVTARTPNADIDQSGGYAGFGLLYVTVVGGYDQAVSLRFNHRMAKVEFTLMAGEGVTEEKRMK
;
A
#
# COMPACT_ATOMS: atom_id res chain seq x y z
N MET A 1 -8.20 0.60 -30.99
CA MET A 1 -7.71 1.57 -29.98
C MET A 1 -7.17 0.79 -28.80
N LEU A 2 -5.87 0.82 -28.57
CA LEU A 2 -5.25 0.24 -27.37
C LEU A 2 -5.32 1.32 -26.29
N MET A 3 -6.24 1.21 -25.35
CA MET A 3 -6.28 2.10 -24.19
C MET A 3 -5.11 1.74 -23.28
N LEU A 4 -4.01 2.50 -23.39
CA LEU A 4 -2.91 2.46 -22.45
C LEU A 4 -3.46 2.98 -21.11
N ALA A 5 -3.77 2.08 -20.17
CA ALA A 5 -4.18 2.43 -18.82
C ALA A 5 -2.98 3.07 -18.11
N GLY A 6 -2.79 4.37 -18.33
CA GLY A 6 -1.78 5.18 -17.68
C GLY A 6 -1.96 5.09 -16.18
N GLY A 7 -0.99 4.48 -15.49
CA GLY A 7 -0.91 4.55 -14.04
C GLY A 7 -0.93 6.01 -13.62
N LEU A 8 -1.92 6.39 -12.81
CA LEU A 8 -2.05 7.74 -12.28
C LEU A 8 -0.85 7.98 -11.35
N LEU A 9 0.22 8.57 -11.89
CA LEU A 9 1.29 9.14 -11.08
C LEU A 9 0.71 10.40 -10.43
N VAL A 10 0.13 10.24 -9.25
CA VAL A 10 -0.23 11.38 -8.39
C VAL A 10 1.06 12.10 -8.06
N SER A 11 1.31 13.21 -8.75
CA SER A 11 2.45 14.08 -8.48
C SER A 11 2.14 14.89 -7.23
N CYS A 12 2.61 14.41 -6.09
CA CYS A 12 2.74 15.18 -4.86
C CYS A 12 3.85 16.23 -5.02
N GLY A 13 3.67 17.17 -5.95
CA GLY A 13 4.51 18.35 -6.04
C GLY A 13 4.22 19.25 -4.83
N LYS A 14 5.26 19.86 -4.26
CA LYS A 14 5.07 20.94 -3.28
C LYS A 14 4.38 22.09 -4.00
N MET A 15 3.07 22.19 -3.82
CA MET A 15 2.31 23.36 -4.20
C MET A 15 2.57 24.43 -3.14
N GLU A 16 3.50 25.34 -3.42
CA GLU A 16 3.59 26.60 -2.68
C GLU A 16 2.42 27.48 -3.13
N THR A 17 1.23 27.18 -2.62
CA THR A 17 0.07 28.05 -2.77
C THR A 17 -0.25 28.59 -1.40
N GLY A 18 -0.20 29.91 -1.28
CA GLY A 18 -0.46 30.70 -0.08
C GLY A 18 -1.91 30.58 0.41
N GLU A 19 -2.28 29.38 0.84
CA GLU A 19 -3.53 29.09 1.51
C GLU A 19 -3.25 29.15 3.02
N SER A 20 -4.10 29.87 3.77
CA SER A 20 -3.96 30.05 5.22
C SER A 20 -3.93 28.69 5.92
N THR A 21 -2.74 28.15 6.18
CA THR A 21 -2.58 26.85 6.82
C THR A 21 -2.95 26.98 8.30
N THR A 22 -4.17 26.59 8.65
CA THR A 22 -4.57 26.51 10.05
C THR A 22 -3.90 25.29 10.67
N ARG A 23 -2.98 25.52 11.62
CA ARG A 23 -2.44 24.43 12.46
C ARG A 23 -3.57 23.83 13.29
N LEU A 24 -3.62 22.50 13.35
CA LEU A 24 -4.58 21.77 14.16
C LEU A 24 -3.98 21.45 15.53
N PRO A 25 -4.80 21.41 16.60
CA PRO A 25 -4.36 20.94 17.90
C PRO A 25 -3.91 19.48 17.85
N ASP A 26 -2.81 19.19 18.55
CA ASP A 26 -2.22 17.87 18.61
C ASP A 26 -3.20 16.84 19.21
N GLY A 27 -3.20 15.62 18.64
CA GLY A 27 -3.95 14.49 19.17
C GLY A 27 -5.48 14.56 18.96
N LYS A 28 -6.00 15.58 18.27
CA LYS A 28 -7.46 15.77 18.14
C LYS A 28 -8.07 15.18 16.87
N TYR A 29 -7.31 15.20 15.76
CA TYR A 29 -7.84 14.86 14.44
C TYR A 29 -7.16 13.61 13.89
N PRO A 30 -7.62 12.40 14.26
CA PRO A 30 -7.04 11.17 13.75
C PRO A 30 -7.32 11.02 12.25
N LEU A 31 -6.34 10.48 11.52
CA LEU A 31 -6.47 10.20 10.10
C LEU A 31 -7.51 9.09 9.88
N ARG A 32 -8.50 9.39 9.03
CA ARG A 32 -9.55 8.45 8.64
C ARG A 32 -9.23 7.87 7.26
N LEU A 33 -9.30 6.55 7.14
CA LEU A 33 -8.82 5.81 5.98
C LEU A 33 -9.81 4.69 5.64
N THR A 34 -10.09 4.54 4.35
CA THR A 34 -10.70 3.34 3.77
C THR A 34 -9.74 2.74 2.76
N ALA A 35 -9.78 1.44 2.57
CA ALA A 35 -8.87 0.74 1.69
C ALA A 35 -9.61 -0.22 0.78
N GLU A 36 -9.29 -0.14 -0.50
CA GLU A 36 -9.78 -1.02 -1.56
C GLU A 36 -8.56 -1.65 -2.24
N VAL A 37 -8.61 -2.96 -2.40
CA VAL A 37 -7.62 -3.70 -3.18
C VAL A 37 -8.26 -4.07 -4.50
N ALA A 38 -7.72 -3.53 -5.61
CA ALA A 38 -8.17 -3.88 -6.95
C ALA A 38 -7.71 -5.31 -7.31
N GLN A 39 -8.41 -6.35 -6.84
CA GLN A 39 -8.20 -7.74 -7.27
C GLN A 39 -9.52 -8.51 -7.48
N PRO A 40 -9.58 -9.46 -8.43
CA PRO A 40 -10.76 -10.31 -8.67
C PRO A 40 -11.00 -11.40 -7.60
N HIS A 41 -10.15 -11.50 -6.56
CA HIS A 41 -10.28 -12.50 -5.50
C HIS A 41 -10.28 -11.83 -4.12
N PRO A 42 -11.32 -12.03 -3.29
CA PRO A 42 -11.35 -11.54 -1.92
C PRO A 42 -10.26 -12.24 -1.11
N ARG A 43 -9.31 -11.47 -0.57
CA ARG A 43 -8.38 -12.01 0.42
C ARG A 43 -9.02 -11.82 1.80
N ALA A 44 -8.93 -12.84 2.65
CA ALA A 44 -9.45 -12.82 4.02
C ALA A 44 -9.12 -11.50 4.74
N GLY A 45 -10.13 -10.89 5.38
CA GLY A 45 -9.99 -9.67 6.18
C GLY A 45 -9.03 -9.86 7.35
N GLY A 46 -8.50 -8.75 7.89
CA GLY A 46 -7.47 -8.77 8.94
C GLY A 46 -6.05 -8.55 8.42
N LYS A 47 -5.88 -7.85 7.30
CA LYS A 47 -4.55 -7.53 6.76
C LYS A 47 -4.01 -6.23 7.33
N GLU A 48 -2.79 -6.29 7.83
CA GLU A 48 -2.06 -5.09 8.22
C GLU A 48 -1.61 -4.30 6.98
N ILE A 49 -1.77 -2.98 7.07
CA ILE A 49 -1.29 -1.99 6.12
C ILE A 49 -0.30 -1.07 6.83
N GLY A 50 0.74 -0.66 6.12
CA GLY A 50 1.65 0.40 6.58
C GLY A 50 1.19 1.72 5.99
N VAL A 51 0.99 2.75 6.81
CA VAL A 51 0.52 4.08 6.40
C VAL A 51 1.51 5.15 6.84
N MET A 52 1.74 6.15 5.99
CA MET A 52 2.65 7.25 6.26
C MET A 52 2.11 8.54 5.62
N LEU A 53 2.08 9.64 6.38
CA LEU A 53 1.91 10.98 5.82
C LEU A 53 3.26 11.52 5.35
N ASP A 54 3.23 12.44 4.38
CA ASP A 54 4.42 13.16 3.96
C ASP A 54 5.14 13.82 5.15
N GLY A 55 6.47 13.71 5.17
CA GLY A 55 7.32 14.16 6.28
C GLY A 55 7.45 13.22 7.48
N MET A 56 6.74 12.09 7.53
CA MET A 56 6.96 11.06 8.56
C MET A 56 8.16 10.17 8.22
N LEU A 57 8.84 9.66 9.26
CA LEU A 57 10.05 8.83 9.11
C LEU A 57 9.78 7.32 9.13
N SER A 58 8.58 6.90 9.53
CA SER A 58 8.22 5.50 9.68
C SER A 58 6.75 5.23 9.35
N LEU A 59 6.48 4.01 8.86
CA LEU A 59 5.13 3.52 8.60
C LEU A 59 4.44 3.19 9.92
N GLN A 60 3.23 3.71 10.10
CA GLN A 60 2.32 3.31 11.18
C GLN A 60 1.47 2.13 10.74
N ARG A 61 1.16 1.24 11.68
CA ARG A 61 0.44 -0.02 11.45
C ARG A 61 -1.05 0.21 11.61
N TYR A 62 -1.79 -0.05 10.54
CA TYR A 62 -3.24 -0.06 10.55
C TYR A 62 -3.71 -1.48 10.21
N VAL A 63 -4.88 -1.87 10.72
CA VAL A 63 -5.55 -3.13 10.40
C VAL A 63 -6.76 -2.83 9.55
N MET A 64 -6.90 -3.55 8.44
CA MET A 64 -8.06 -3.46 7.55
C MET A 64 -9.03 -4.61 7.83
N ASP A 65 -10.31 -4.27 8.06
CA ASP A 65 -11.40 -5.24 8.19
C ASP A 65 -11.84 -5.79 6.82
N ALA A 66 -12.76 -6.76 6.82
CA ALA A 66 -13.27 -7.37 5.58
C ALA A 66 -14.06 -6.40 4.68
N SER A 67 -14.53 -5.28 5.23
CA SER A 67 -15.29 -4.24 4.51
C SER A 67 -14.39 -3.14 3.95
N GLY A 68 -13.08 -3.21 4.18
CA GLY A 68 -12.13 -2.19 3.75
C GLY A 68 -12.03 -0.98 4.71
N ASN A 69 -12.69 -1.01 5.88
CA ASN A 69 -12.43 0.00 6.89
C ASN A 69 -11.09 -0.29 7.55
N THR A 70 -10.40 0.77 7.94
CA THR A 70 -9.09 0.64 8.57
C THR A 70 -9.06 1.37 9.90
N VAL A 71 -8.38 0.76 10.86
CA VAL A 71 -8.16 1.31 12.19
C VAL A 71 -6.68 1.23 12.54
N PRO A 72 -6.13 2.19 13.32
CA PRO A 72 -4.81 2.03 13.90
C PRO A 72 -4.74 0.72 14.70
N LYS A 73 -3.60 0.04 14.66
CA LYS A 73 -3.40 -1.20 15.43
C LYS A 73 -3.53 -0.95 16.94
N ASP A 74 -3.08 0.21 17.39
CA ASP A 74 -3.13 0.69 18.77
C ASP A 74 -3.03 2.23 18.77
N ALA A 75 -3.04 2.84 19.96
CA ALA A 75 -2.97 4.29 20.13
C ALA A 75 -1.66 4.90 19.59
N GLU A 76 -0.53 4.20 19.71
CA GLU A 76 0.79 4.68 19.25
C GLU A 76 0.86 4.76 17.73
N ASN A 77 0.15 3.87 17.04
CA ASN A 77 0.03 3.87 15.59
C ASN A 77 -0.98 4.89 15.04
N THR A 78 -1.65 5.66 15.89
CA THR A 78 -2.63 6.65 15.43
C THR A 78 -1.92 7.86 14.81
N ILE A 79 -2.12 8.04 13.51
CA ILE A 79 -1.66 9.24 12.82
C ILE A 79 -2.66 10.37 13.07
N TYR A 80 -2.17 11.51 13.57
CA TYR A 80 -2.95 12.73 13.74
C TYR A 80 -2.55 13.78 12.72
N ARG A 81 -3.54 14.44 12.11
CA ARG A 81 -3.30 15.57 11.21
C ARG A 81 -2.73 16.76 11.99
N LYS A 82 -1.78 17.46 11.37
CA LYS A 82 -1.12 18.66 11.93
C LYS A 82 -1.64 19.98 11.35
N SER A 83 -2.27 19.93 10.18
CA SER A 83 -2.88 21.10 9.52
C SER A 83 -4.12 20.71 8.72
N THR A 84 -4.87 21.73 8.30
CA THR A 84 -5.98 21.59 7.35
C THR A 84 -5.54 21.38 5.90
N THR A 85 -4.25 21.54 5.62
CA THR A 85 -3.68 21.38 4.28
C THR A 85 -3.82 19.95 3.81
N GLU A 86 -4.07 19.78 2.51
CA GLU A 86 -3.96 18.46 1.89
C GLU A 86 -2.55 17.90 2.10
N THR A 87 -2.46 16.60 2.34
CA THR A 87 -1.18 15.92 2.56
C THR A 87 -1.18 14.60 1.84
N CYS A 88 -0.01 14.25 1.32
CA CYS A 88 0.17 12.97 0.66
C CYS A 88 0.17 11.85 1.68
N VAL A 89 -0.72 10.89 1.47
CA VAL A 89 -0.81 9.66 2.24
C VAL A 89 -0.25 8.56 1.37
N THR A 90 0.79 7.91 1.87
CA THR A 90 1.38 6.73 1.26
C THR A 90 0.99 5.51 2.07
N ALA A 91 0.57 4.45 1.40
CA ALA A 91 0.28 3.18 2.06
C ALA A 91 0.80 1.98 1.28
N ARG A 92 1.15 0.91 2.00
CA ARG A 92 1.56 -0.37 1.41
C ARG A 92 0.94 -1.57 2.13
N THR A 93 0.78 -2.68 1.41
CA THR A 93 0.52 -3.99 1.99
C THR A 93 1.23 -5.09 1.18
N PRO A 94 1.82 -6.13 1.80
CA PRO A 94 1.93 -6.33 3.25
C PRO A 94 2.83 -5.27 3.92
N ASN A 95 2.63 -5.02 5.22
CA ASN A 95 3.56 -4.20 6.01
C ASN A 95 4.72 -5.03 6.57
N ALA A 96 5.40 -5.75 5.68
CA ALA A 96 6.51 -6.63 6.00
C ALA A 96 7.52 -6.61 4.84
N ASP A 97 8.70 -7.15 5.08
CA ASP A 97 9.66 -7.40 4.02
C ASP A 97 9.12 -8.43 3.03
N ILE A 98 9.53 -8.28 1.77
CA ILE A 98 9.08 -9.13 0.68
C ILE A 98 10.01 -10.35 0.63
N ASP A 99 9.64 -11.42 1.34
CA ASP A 99 10.29 -12.72 1.21
C ASP A 99 9.69 -13.48 0.00
N GLN A 100 10.53 -14.01 -0.88
CA GLN A 100 10.14 -14.74 -2.09
C GLN A 100 10.53 -16.23 -2.04
N SER A 101 11.08 -16.70 -0.93
CA SER A 101 11.61 -18.06 -0.79
C SER A 101 10.53 -19.16 -0.87
N GLY A 102 9.26 -18.83 -0.63
CA GLY A 102 8.12 -19.75 -0.59
C GLY A 102 7.24 -19.86 -1.84
N GLY A 103 7.62 -19.29 -3.00
CA GLY A 103 6.84 -19.32 -4.25
C GLY A 103 6.03 -18.04 -4.53
N TYR A 104 5.03 -18.06 -5.42
CA TYR A 104 4.35 -16.85 -5.95
C TYR A 104 2.93 -16.56 -5.40
N ALA A 105 2.31 -17.49 -4.67
CA ALA A 105 0.86 -17.45 -4.40
C ALA A 105 0.40 -16.30 -3.45
N GLY A 106 1.31 -15.72 -2.66
CA GLY A 106 1.00 -14.67 -1.70
C GLY A 106 1.42 -13.26 -2.10
N PHE A 107 2.30 -13.12 -3.10
CA PHE A 107 3.26 -12.01 -3.15
C PHE A 107 2.87 -10.93 -4.16
N GLY A 108 2.29 -9.87 -3.63
CA GLY A 108 2.08 -8.62 -4.35
C GLY A 108 2.36 -7.48 -3.38
N LEU A 109 3.45 -6.73 -3.57
CA LEU A 109 3.57 -5.42 -2.95
C LEU A 109 2.48 -4.57 -3.59
N LEU A 110 1.46 -4.28 -2.81
CA LEU A 110 0.47 -3.29 -3.14
C LEU A 110 0.90 -1.95 -2.57
N TYR A 111 0.80 -0.92 -3.38
CA TYR A 111 1.25 0.42 -3.01
C TYR A 111 0.29 1.46 -3.55
N VAL A 112 0.11 2.54 -2.80
CA VAL A 112 -0.67 3.70 -3.22
C VAL A 112 -0.08 4.96 -2.60
N THR A 113 -0.11 6.05 -3.38
CA THR A 113 0.10 7.41 -2.90
C THR A 113 -1.08 8.24 -3.36
N VAL A 114 -1.73 8.93 -2.43
CA VAL A 114 -2.93 9.73 -2.71
C VAL A 114 -2.87 11.03 -1.91
N VAL A 115 -3.41 12.11 -2.46
CA VAL A 115 -3.58 13.38 -1.74
C VAL A 115 -4.88 13.30 -0.94
N GLY A 116 -4.82 13.57 0.36
CA GLY A 116 -5.99 13.50 1.24
C GLY A 116 -6.27 14.83 1.95
N GLY A 117 -7.47 15.37 1.76
CA GLY A 117 -8.00 16.53 2.49
C GLY A 117 -8.34 16.24 3.96
N TYR A 118 -8.42 17.29 4.78
CA TYR A 118 -8.59 17.18 6.24
C TYR A 118 -9.98 16.70 6.68
N ASP A 119 -11.01 17.07 5.93
CA ASP A 119 -12.43 16.92 6.26
C ASP A 119 -13.02 15.57 5.82
N GLN A 120 -12.25 14.78 5.07
CA GLN A 120 -12.72 13.56 4.41
C GLN A 120 -11.87 12.34 4.76
N ALA A 121 -12.49 11.16 4.70
CA ALA A 121 -11.76 9.91 4.78
C ALA A 121 -10.95 9.71 3.50
N VAL A 122 -9.69 9.32 3.64
CA VAL A 122 -8.79 9.07 2.50
C VAL A 122 -9.03 7.66 1.98
N SER A 123 -9.41 7.54 0.70
CA SER A 123 -9.61 6.25 0.03
C SER A 123 -8.30 5.75 -0.59
N LEU A 124 -7.82 4.62 -0.08
CA LEU A 124 -6.59 3.95 -0.50
C LEU A 124 -6.93 2.88 -1.55
N ARG A 125 -6.73 3.20 -2.83
CA ARG A 125 -6.88 2.23 -3.92
C ARG A 125 -5.54 1.62 -4.29
N PHE A 126 -5.30 0.44 -3.74
CA PHE A 126 -4.05 -0.26 -3.85
C PHE A 126 -3.82 -0.84 -5.25
N ASN A 127 -2.63 -0.58 -5.79
CA ASN A 127 -2.16 -1.13 -7.08
C ASN A 127 -0.95 -2.03 -6.86
N HIS A 128 -0.80 -3.05 -7.72
CA HIS A 128 0.40 -3.89 -7.72
C HIS A 128 1.62 -3.10 -8.20
N ARG A 129 2.73 -3.17 -7.46
CA ARG A 129 4.04 -2.63 -7.88
C ARG A 129 4.92 -3.66 -8.59
N MET A 130 4.55 -4.94 -8.56
CA MET A 130 5.35 -6.02 -9.13
C MET A 130 4.64 -6.64 -10.33
N ALA A 131 5.42 -6.98 -11.36
CA ALA A 131 4.99 -7.86 -12.43
C ALA A 131 5.18 -9.32 -11.99
N LYS A 132 4.24 -10.19 -12.37
CA LYS A 132 4.37 -11.64 -12.15
C LYS A 132 4.99 -12.28 -13.39
N VAL A 133 6.02 -13.08 -13.18
CA VAL A 133 6.62 -13.93 -14.23
C VAL A 133 6.57 -15.37 -13.73
N GLU A 134 6.06 -16.27 -14.56
CA GLU A 134 5.90 -17.70 -14.25
C GLU A 134 6.41 -18.51 -15.44
N PHE A 135 7.26 -19.49 -15.16
CA PHE A 135 7.83 -20.39 -16.17
C PHE A 135 7.58 -21.83 -15.77
N THR A 136 7.25 -22.66 -16.76
CA THR A 136 7.21 -24.11 -16.61
C THR A 136 8.41 -24.68 -17.34
N LEU A 137 9.28 -25.36 -16.59
CA LEU A 137 10.41 -26.09 -17.17
C LEU A 137 9.99 -27.54 -17.39
N MET A 138 10.32 -28.07 -18.56
CA MET A 138 10.15 -29.48 -18.89
C MET A 138 11.50 -30.05 -19.31
N ALA A 139 11.80 -31.28 -18.88
CA ALA A 139 12.98 -31.97 -19.34
C ALA A 139 12.90 -32.19 -20.85
N GLY A 140 13.95 -31.80 -21.57
CA GLY A 140 14.10 -32.13 -22.98
C GLY A 140 14.37 -33.63 -23.16
N GLU A 141 14.14 -34.13 -24.37
CA GLU A 141 14.47 -35.51 -24.73
C GLU A 141 15.97 -35.77 -24.49
N GLY A 142 16.31 -36.81 -23.73
CA GLY A 142 17.69 -37.16 -23.38
C GLY A 142 18.24 -36.56 -22.06
N VAL A 143 17.46 -35.75 -21.33
CA VAL A 143 17.85 -35.31 -19.97
C VAL A 143 17.55 -36.43 -18.97
N THR A 144 18.60 -37.09 -18.48
CA THR A 144 18.54 -38.07 -17.38
C THR A 144 19.19 -37.51 -16.13
N GLU A 145 18.66 -37.84 -14.95
CA GLU A 145 19.25 -37.47 -13.65
C GLU A 145 20.74 -37.85 -13.60
N GLU A 146 21.62 -36.87 -13.43
CA GLU A 146 23.06 -37.10 -13.34
C GLU A 146 23.38 -37.84 -12.04
N LYS A 147 24.05 -38.99 -12.14
CA LYS A 147 24.53 -39.76 -10.99
C LYS A 147 25.54 -38.92 -10.19
N ARG A 148 25.12 -38.35 -9.06
CA ARG A 148 26.06 -37.83 -8.06
C ARG A 148 26.99 -38.97 -7.64
N MET A 149 28.25 -38.94 -8.09
CA MET A 149 29.30 -39.77 -7.50
C MET A 149 29.51 -39.30 -6.06
N LYS A 150 29.45 -40.26 -5.12
CA LYS A 150 29.78 -40.06 -3.71
C LYS A 150 31.28 -39.92 -3.52
#